data_AF-A0A4R6ICX2-F1
#
_entry.id   AF-A0A4R6ICX2-F1
#
_cell.length_a   1.000
_cell.length_b   1.000
_cell.length_c   1.000
_cell.angle_alpha   90.00
_cell.angle_beta   90.00
_cell.angle_gamma   90.00
#
_symmetry.space_group_name_H-M   'P 1'
#
loop_
_entity.id
_entity.type
_entity.pdbx_description
1 polymer ?
#
loop_
_entity_poly.entity_id
_entity_poly.type
_entity_poly.pdbx_seq_one_letter_code
_entity_poly.pdbx_strand_id
1 'polypeptide(L)'
;MGLRWGYSPKLEQFIPLGEFPADRYLIIARQAIENLGWKLSHISASGIIAYTGLSLQSYSEEISIRIQFNFAVFKSECVGIQLLFTDYGKNERNAAQFFHEFEYVEYHLNEVWEQQLEAFRLLKEHADDTYFERSPLAVKNKIRNIFYLFYPRKGYIITPLLIDFCILTFFVSMAVLSYFFLKNQRLSIPHGRGYITGDYALGKIGVSSRPFLAKGQWWRLFSYQFLHLSISHLFFNMYALVYIGLMVEPRLGTLKIITIFLLSGVCGGILSAAFHPVQAVAGASGSIMGMFGAFIALLLLKPYEQNANRALLISTSIVVAYMLLLNGAGTKKVDQAAHFGGAIAGFVLAYAGCRSVWFGRKISFIARYGIALSLLAVILTSSFVLMPKDQSKEFEKLQRMYFNNSAVFNKVYQMPSSTPKVRRLTIVSAGVDSWSANKKIALKMDSLNLDKRSEMIVDYDKRIAEQGYVLAKLMYAHTVSGDDSRLPEIRKRATALNSLVTELHVKMAEAK
;
A
#
# COMPACT_ATOMS: atom_id res chain seq x y z
N MET A 1 14.88 -20.30 -26.58
CA MET A 1 13.79 -20.13 -25.61
C MET A 1 13.14 -18.78 -25.86
N GLY A 2 11.90 -18.77 -26.34
CA GLY A 2 11.10 -17.57 -26.55
C GLY A 2 10.31 -17.24 -25.28
N LEU A 3 10.68 -16.15 -24.61
CA LEU A 3 9.87 -15.62 -23.50
C LEU A 3 8.49 -15.21 -24.04
N ARG A 4 7.40 -15.69 -23.43
CA ARG A 4 6.05 -15.30 -23.80
C ARG A 4 5.61 -14.14 -22.91
N TRP A 5 5.29 -13.02 -23.53
CA TRP A 5 4.81 -11.81 -22.86
C TRP A 5 3.30 -11.67 -23.06
N GLY A 6 2.59 -11.33 -21.98
CA GLY A 6 1.15 -11.07 -22.05
C GLY A 6 0.44 -11.16 -20.71
N TYR A 7 -0.83 -10.75 -20.71
CA TYR A 7 -1.70 -10.74 -19.53
C TYR A 7 -1.94 -12.15 -18.94
N SER A 8 -1.75 -13.18 -19.77
CA SER A 8 -1.70 -14.59 -19.41
C SER A 8 -0.88 -15.27 -20.51
N PRO A 9 0.46 -15.32 -20.39
CA PRO A 9 1.25 -15.94 -21.42
C PRO A 9 0.79 -17.39 -21.58
N LYS A 10 0.58 -17.78 -22.82
CA LYS A 10 0.07 -19.10 -23.18
C LYS A 10 0.80 -19.63 -24.39
N LEU A 11 0.85 -20.95 -24.45
CA LEU A 11 1.25 -21.70 -25.63
C LEU A 11 0.08 -22.61 -26.00
N GLU A 12 -0.36 -22.52 -27.24
CA GLU A 12 -1.34 -23.43 -27.83
C GLU A 12 -0.67 -24.17 -28.98
N GLN A 13 -0.80 -25.50 -29.00
CA GLN A 13 -0.30 -26.37 -30.05
C GLN A 13 -1.44 -27.24 -30.56
N PHE A 14 -1.56 -27.34 -31.88
CA PHE A 14 -2.56 -28.14 -32.57
C PHE A 14 -1.90 -29.42 -33.06
N ILE A 15 -2.38 -30.56 -32.59
CA ILE A 15 -1.77 -31.86 -32.85
C ILE A 15 -2.77 -32.65 -33.70
N PRO A 16 -2.44 -32.98 -34.96
CA PRO A 16 -3.31 -33.80 -35.78
C PRO A 16 -3.36 -35.21 -35.23
N LEU A 17 -4.56 -35.73 -34.97
CA LEU A 17 -4.76 -37.10 -34.49
C LEU A 17 -4.71 -38.11 -35.63
N GLY A 18 -5.15 -37.75 -36.84
CA GLY A 18 -5.13 -38.67 -37.98
C GLY A 18 -6.03 -39.88 -37.73
N GLU A 19 -5.44 -41.08 -37.71
CA GLU A 19 -6.12 -42.33 -37.35
C GLU A 19 -6.00 -42.66 -35.84
N PHE A 20 -5.29 -41.83 -35.07
CA PHE A 20 -5.09 -42.05 -33.66
C PHE A 20 -6.38 -41.77 -32.86
N PRO A 21 -6.97 -42.75 -32.16
CA PRO A 21 -8.24 -42.55 -31.47
C PRO A 21 -8.14 -41.49 -30.36
N ALA A 22 -9.12 -40.60 -30.27
CA ALA A 22 -9.15 -39.54 -29.25
C ALA A 22 -9.16 -40.09 -27.81
N ASP A 23 -9.93 -41.16 -27.57
CA ASP A 23 -9.96 -41.83 -26.26
C ASP A 23 -8.55 -42.37 -25.91
N ARG A 24 -7.80 -42.85 -26.93
CA ARG A 24 -6.41 -43.31 -26.75
C ARG A 24 -5.48 -42.21 -26.32
N TYR A 25 -5.59 -41.08 -27.01
CA TYR A 25 -4.82 -39.89 -26.70
C TYR A 25 -5.05 -39.39 -25.27
N LEU A 26 -6.30 -39.36 -24.81
CA LEU A 26 -6.65 -38.86 -23.48
C LEU A 26 -6.15 -39.78 -22.35
N ILE A 27 -6.14 -41.10 -22.55
CA ILE A 27 -5.61 -42.04 -21.55
C ILE A 27 -4.09 -41.85 -21.36
N ILE A 28 -3.34 -41.81 -22.47
CA ILE A 28 -1.90 -41.59 -22.43
C ILE A 28 -1.60 -40.21 -21.83
N ALA A 29 -2.34 -39.18 -22.25
CA ALA A 29 -2.19 -37.83 -21.71
C ALA A 29 -2.45 -37.76 -20.21
N ARG A 30 -3.47 -38.47 -19.70
CA ARG A 30 -3.75 -38.54 -18.27
C ARG A 30 -2.59 -39.14 -17.50
N GLN A 31 -2.08 -40.30 -17.94
CA GLN A 31 -0.99 -40.99 -17.25
C GLN A 31 0.30 -40.15 -17.28
N ALA A 32 0.59 -39.49 -18.41
CA ALA A 32 1.72 -38.57 -18.52
C ALA A 32 1.60 -37.39 -17.54
N ILE A 33 0.40 -36.81 -17.40
CA ILE A 33 0.12 -35.73 -16.43
C ILE A 33 0.35 -36.22 -14.99
N GLU A 34 -0.11 -37.42 -14.66
CA GLU A 34 0.06 -38.03 -13.33
C GLU A 34 1.55 -38.30 -13.03
N ASN A 35 2.31 -38.83 -14.00
CA ASN A 35 3.76 -39.08 -13.88
C ASN A 35 4.56 -37.79 -13.67
N LEU A 36 4.17 -36.69 -14.33
CA LEU A 36 4.77 -35.37 -14.15
C LEU A 36 4.42 -34.72 -12.79
N GLY A 37 3.60 -35.39 -11.97
CA GLY A 37 3.15 -34.89 -10.67
C GLY A 37 2.19 -33.71 -10.78
N TRP A 38 1.57 -33.51 -11.95
CA TRP A 38 0.60 -32.45 -12.17
C TRP A 38 -0.76 -32.87 -11.63
N LYS A 39 -1.48 -31.92 -11.03
CA LYS A 39 -2.76 -32.22 -10.38
C LYS A 39 -3.88 -32.24 -11.40
N LEU A 40 -4.39 -33.43 -11.69
CA LEU A 40 -5.58 -33.62 -12.51
C LEU A 40 -6.78 -32.93 -11.84
N SER A 41 -7.49 -32.11 -12.61
CA SER A 41 -8.67 -31.36 -12.14
C SER A 41 -9.95 -31.85 -12.79
N HIS A 42 -9.90 -32.13 -14.10
CA HIS A 42 -11.05 -32.63 -14.84
C HIS A 42 -10.61 -33.52 -16.00
N ILE A 43 -11.43 -34.52 -16.30
CA ILE A 43 -11.27 -35.44 -17.42
C ILE A 43 -12.65 -35.77 -17.99
N SER A 44 -12.79 -35.73 -19.30
CA SER A 44 -14.01 -36.09 -20.01
C SER A 44 -13.67 -36.61 -21.41
N ALA A 45 -14.70 -36.96 -22.19
CA ALA A 45 -14.55 -37.33 -23.60
C ALA A 45 -13.98 -36.19 -24.46
N SER A 46 -14.26 -34.95 -24.07
CA SER A 46 -13.87 -33.75 -24.81
C SER A 46 -12.49 -33.22 -24.41
N GLY A 47 -11.88 -33.71 -23.32
CA GLY A 47 -10.52 -33.33 -22.96
C GLY A 47 -10.09 -33.58 -21.51
N ILE A 48 -8.96 -32.98 -21.15
CA ILE A 48 -8.36 -32.98 -19.80
C ILE A 48 -7.99 -31.56 -19.36
N ILE A 49 -8.14 -31.27 -18.06
CA ILE A 49 -7.57 -30.09 -17.39
C ILE A 49 -6.73 -30.55 -16.20
N ALA A 50 -5.49 -30.06 -16.12
CA ALA A 50 -4.57 -30.29 -15.02
C ALA A 50 -3.81 -29.01 -14.64
N TYR A 51 -3.21 -29.01 -13.44
CA TYR A 51 -2.43 -27.88 -12.95
C TYR A 51 -1.02 -28.29 -12.54
N THR A 52 -0.03 -27.54 -13.02
CA THR A 52 1.36 -27.71 -12.62
C THR A 52 1.60 -27.26 -11.17
N GLY A 53 2.70 -27.73 -10.57
CA GLY A 53 3.11 -27.32 -9.23
C GLY A 53 3.53 -25.84 -9.12
N LEU A 54 3.43 -25.31 -7.89
CA LEU A 54 3.93 -24.00 -7.50
C LEU A 54 5.47 -23.96 -7.55
N SER A 55 6.05 -22.89 -8.08
CA SER A 55 7.49 -22.60 -7.97
C SER A 55 7.72 -21.16 -7.51
N LEU A 56 8.94 -20.83 -7.08
CA LEU A 56 9.32 -19.47 -6.69
C LEU A 56 9.22 -18.46 -7.85
N GLN A 57 9.21 -18.94 -9.10
CA GLN A 57 9.16 -18.12 -10.31
C GLN A 57 7.75 -18.08 -10.93
N SER A 58 6.91 -19.12 -10.71
CA SER A 58 5.57 -19.22 -11.29
C SER A 58 4.57 -19.82 -10.30
N TYR A 59 3.39 -19.19 -10.22
CA TYR A 59 2.31 -19.57 -9.30
C TYR A 59 1.59 -20.88 -9.67
N SER A 60 1.54 -21.29 -10.95
CA SER A 60 0.97 -22.53 -11.53
C SER A 60 0.40 -22.23 -12.94
N GLU A 61 0.59 -23.18 -13.85
CA GLU A 61 0.01 -23.22 -15.20
C GLU A 61 -1.15 -24.22 -15.26
N GLU A 62 -2.24 -23.80 -15.91
CA GLU A 62 -3.31 -24.65 -16.41
C GLU A 62 -2.83 -25.34 -17.68
N ILE A 63 -2.82 -26.66 -17.65
CA ILE A 63 -2.63 -27.53 -18.81
C ILE A 63 -4.01 -28.00 -19.21
N SER A 64 -4.44 -27.64 -20.43
CA SER A 64 -5.70 -28.09 -20.99
C SER A 64 -5.46 -28.77 -22.33
N ILE A 65 -6.03 -29.95 -22.48
CA ILE A 65 -5.99 -30.75 -23.70
C ILE A 65 -7.43 -30.90 -24.15
N ARG A 66 -7.78 -30.39 -25.32
CA ARG A 66 -9.15 -30.50 -25.85
C ARG A 66 -9.15 -31.25 -27.17
N ILE A 67 -10.07 -32.21 -27.30
CA ILE A 67 -10.29 -32.88 -28.57
C ILE A 67 -11.30 -32.05 -29.35
N GLN A 68 -10.88 -31.51 -30.49
CA GLN A 68 -11.71 -30.74 -31.40
C GLN A 68 -11.59 -31.31 -32.80
N PHE A 69 -12.68 -31.89 -33.30
CA PHE A 69 -12.68 -32.61 -34.57
C PHE A 69 -11.59 -33.70 -34.60
N ASN A 70 -10.60 -33.58 -35.49
CA ASN A 70 -9.47 -34.51 -35.58
C ASN A 70 -8.15 -33.94 -35.02
N PHE A 71 -8.25 -32.98 -34.09
CA PHE A 71 -7.09 -32.35 -33.44
C PHE A 71 -7.17 -32.49 -31.93
N ALA A 72 -6.02 -32.79 -31.31
CA ALA A 72 -5.79 -32.51 -29.91
C ALA A 72 -5.16 -31.12 -29.77
N VAL A 73 -5.89 -30.21 -29.13
CA VAL A 73 -5.43 -28.86 -28.83
C VAL A 73 -4.81 -28.86 -27.45
N PHE A 74 -3.47 -28.90 -27.40
CA PHE A 74 -2.72 -28.76 -26.15
C PHE A 74 -2.51 -27.28 -25.84
N LYS A 75 -2.81 -26.89 -24.61
CA LYS A 75 -2.66 -25.51 -24.14
C LYS A 75 -2.03 -25.49 -22.77
N SER A 76 -0.91 -24.77 -22.65
CA SER A 76 -0.29 -24.40 -21.37
C SER A 76 -0.50 -22.90 -21.17
N GLU A 77 -1.15 -22.52 -20.08
CA GLU A 77 -1.45 -21.11 -19.77
C GLU A 77 -1.26 -20.81 -18.28
N CYS A 78 -0.74 -19.63 -17.94
CA CYS A 78 -0.63 -19.21 -16.54
C CYS A 78 -2.01 -19.02 -15.86
N VAL A 79 -2.22 -19.65 -14.69
CA VAL A 79 -3.49 -19.51 -13.95
C VAL A 79 -3.72 -18.07 -13.46
N GLY A 80 -2.64 -17.36 -13.14
CA GLY A 80 -2.65 -15.95 -12.75
C GLY A 80 -1.74 -15.07 -13.63
N ILE A 81 -1.70 -13.79 -13.30
CA ILE A 81 -0.74 -12.84 -13.89
C ILE A 81 0.58 -13.02 -13.14
N GLN A 82 1.64 -13.42 -13.84
CA GLN A 82 2.97 -13.52 -13.27
C GLN A 82 3.66 -12.15 -13.20
N LEU A 83 4.67 -12.02 -12.33
CA LEU A 83 5.41 -10.78 -12.17
C LEU A 83 5.99 -10.34 -13.53
N LEU A 84 5.83 -9.07 -13.89
CA LEU A 84 6.23 -8.52 -15.20
C LEU A 84 5.48 -9.10 -16.42
N PHE A 85 4.35 -9.80 -16.26
CA PHE A 85 3.57 -10.34 -17.39
C PHE A 85 4.37 -11.32 -18.28
N THR A 86 5.33 -12.05 -17.71
CA THR A 86 6.15 -13.06 -18.39
C THR A 86 5.97 -14.42 -17.76
N ASP A 87 6.10 -15.50 -18.53
CA ASP A 87 6.01 -16.89 -18.04
C ASP A 87 7.35 -17.50 -17.62
N TYR A 88 8.44 -16.71 -17.68
CA TYR A 88 9.81 -17.18 -17.47
C TYR A 88 10.14 -18.43 -18.31
N GLY A 89 9.52 -18.57 -19.49
CA GLY A 89 9.67 -19.71 -20.39
C GLY A 89 9.04 -21.01 -19.90
N LYS A 90 8.16 -20.99 -18.90
CA LYS A 90 7.52 -22.21 -18.38
C LYS A 90 6.50 -22.80 -19.36
N ASN A 91 5.72 -21.99 -20.09
CA ASN A 91 4.78 -22.54 -21.07
C ASN A 91 5.46 -23.20 -22.28
N GLU A 92 6.68 -22.78 -22.63
CA GLU A 92 7.49 -23.49 -23.64
C GLU A 92 8.07 -24.81 -23.11
N ARG A 93 8.45 -24.86 -21.82
CA ARG A 93 8.97 -26.08 -21.19
C ARG A 93 7.91 -27.14 -20.94
N ASN A 94 6.70 -26.73 -20.56
CA ASN A 94 5.62 -27.66 -20.19
C ASN A 94 5.23 -28.59 -21.35
N ALA A 95 5.10 -28.06 -22.58
CA ALA A 95 4.79 -28.90 -23.73
C ALA A 95 5.90 -29.93 -24.00
N ALA A 96 7.17 -29.51 -23.96
CA ALA A 96 8.30 -30.42 -24.15
C ALA A 96 8.35 -31.54 -23.09
N GLN A 97 8.11 -31.21 -21.82
CA GLN A 97 8.01 -32.20 -20.74
C GLN A 97 6.83 -33.15 -20.94
N PHE A 98 5.67 -32.61 -21.32
CA PHE A 98 4.48 -33.39 -21.58
C PHE A 98 4.68 -34.38 -22.73
N PHE A 99 5.21 -33.94 -23.88
CA PHE A 99 5.39 -34.83 -25.02
C PHE A 99 6.46 -35.88 -24.80
N HIS A 100 7.54 -35.55 -24.08
CA HIS A 100 8.54 -36.54 -23.70
C HIS A 100 7.93 -37.65 -22.83
N GLU A 101 7.12 -37.27 -21.84
CA GLU A 101 6.44 -38.24 -20.98
C GLU A 101 5.32 -38.98 -21.73
N PHE A 102 4.64 -38.31 -22.66
CA PHE A 102 3.61 -38.91 -23.50
C PHE A 102 4.18 -40.05 -24.36
N GLU A 103 5.32 -39.82 -25.03
CA GLU A 103 6.01 -40.84 -25.82
C GLU A 103 6.47 -42.01 -24.94
N TYR A 104 7.01 -41.72 -23.76
CA TYR A 104 7.39 -42.75 -22.78
C TYR A 104 6.18 -43.60 -22.38
N VAL A 105 5.06 -42.98 -22.01
CA VAL A 105 3.84 -43.65 -21.59
C VAL A 105 3.22 -44.45 -22.74
N GLU A 106 3.17 -43.89 -23.96
CA GLU A 106 2.65 -44.57 -25.14
C GLU A 106 3.41 -45.87 -25.43
N TYR A 107 4.75 -45.83 -25.35
CA TYR A 107 5.58 -47.01 -25.56
C TYR A 107 5.28 -48.12 -24.54
N HIS A 108 5.14 -47.77 -23.25
CA HIS A 108 4.97 -48.74 -22.16
C HIS A 108 3.52 -49.18 -21.92
N LEU A 109 2.52 -48.40 -22.33
CA LEU A 109 1.10 -48.76 -22.18
C LEU A 109 0.59 -49.74 -23.24
N ASN A 110 1.38 -50.01 -24.30
CA ASN A 110 0.97 -50.91 -25.39
C ASN A 110 0.56 -52.31 -24.91
N GLU A 111 1.08 -52.77 -23.76
CA GLU A 111 0.81 -54.11 -23.23
C GLU A 111 -0.44 -54.21 -22.34
N VAL A 112 -1.00 -53.10 -21.83
CA VAL A 112 -2.09 -53.08 -20.82
C VAL A 112 -3.30 -52.26 -21.31
N TRP A 113 -3.38 -52.02 -22.62
CA TRP A 113 -4.31 -51.07 -23.25
C TRP A 113 -5.79 -51.34 -22.96
N GLU A 114 -6.25 -52.58 -23.15
CA GLU A 114 -7.66 -52.94 -23.05
C GLU A 114 -8.23 -52.74 -21.63
N GLN A 115 -7.42 -52.96 -20.58
CA GLN A 115 -7.84 -52.74 -19.20
C GLN A 115 -7.98 -51.25 -18.87
N GLN A 116 -7.09 -50.40 -19.40
CA GLN A 116 -7.14 -48.96 -19.22
C GLN A 116 -8.31 -48.32 -19.98
N LEU A 117 -8.62 -48.84 -21.17
CA LEU A 117 -9.74 -48.38 -22.00
C LEU A 117 -11.09 -48.57 -21.30
N GLU A 118 -11.30 -49.73 -20.67
CA GLU A 118 -12.56 -50.03 -19.98
C GLU A 118 -12.74 -49.18 -18.71
N ALA A 119 -11.66 -48.96 -17.94
CA ALA A 119 -11.66 -48.05 -16.80
C ALA A 119 -11.95 -46.60 -17.20
N PHE A 120 -11.45 -46.15 -18.36
CA PHE A 120 -11.71 -44.81 -18.88
C PHE A 120 -13.15 -44.63 -19.39
N ARG A 121 -13.73 -45.67 -20.02
CA ARG A 121 -15.14 -45.66 -20.46
C ARG A 121 -16.10 -45.49 -19.29
N LEU A 122 -15.84 -46.11 -18.14
CA LEU A 122 -16.65 -45.95 -16.92
C LEU A 122 -16.57 -44.53 -16.33
N LEU A 123 -15.43 -43.86 -16.46
CA LEU A 123 -15.25 -42.45 -16.07
C LEU A 123 -16.02 -41.48 -16.99
N LYS A 124 -16.17 -41.83 -18.28
CA LYS A 124 -16.83 -41.03 -19.32
C LYS A 124 -18.32 -40.82 -19.04
N GLU A 125 -19.00 -41.78 -18.43
CA GLU A 125 -20.45 -41.68 -18.12
C GLU A 125 -20.79 -40.63 -17.06
N HIS A 126 -19.83 -40.18 -16.25
CA HIS A 126 -20.07 -39.26 -15.13
C HIS A 126 -19.45 -37.86 -15.33
N ALA A 127 -18.88 -37.56 -16.50
CA ALA A 127 -18.12 -36.34 -16.75
C ALA A 127 -18.98 -35.19 -17.30
N ASP A 128 -18.86 -33.99 -16.71
CA ASP A 128 -19.55 -32.75 -17.14
C ASP A 128 -18.76 -32.03 -18.26
N ASP A 129 -19.16 -32.19 -19.52
CA ASP A 129 -18.50 -31.52 -20.67
C ASP A 129 -18.60 -29.98 -20.62
N THR A 130 -19.54 -29.40 -19.86
CA THR A 130 -19.65 -27.93 -19.69
C THR A 130 -18.57 -27.34 -18.79
N TYR A 131 -17.76 -28.19 -18.14
CA TYR A 131 -16.70 -27.78 -17.23
C TYR A 131 -15.61 -26.93 -17.92
N PHE A 132 -15.34 -27.19 -19.20
CA PHE A 132 -14.40 -26.41 -20.02
C PHE A 132 -14.78 -24.93 -20.18
N GLU A 133 -16.06 -24.60 -20.01
CA GLU A 133 -16.56 -23.22 -20.03
C GLU A 133 -16.44 -22.55 -18.65
N ARG A 134 -16.40 -23.36 -17.58
CA ARG A 134 -16.22 -22.92 -16.20
C ARG A 134 -14.76 -22.81 -15.78
N SER A 135 -13.81 -23.16 -16.66
CA SER A 135 -12.39 -22.91 -16.42
C SER A 135 -12.21 -21.45 -15.98
N PRO A 136 -11.41 -21.20 -14.93
CA PRO A 136 -11.24 -19.87 -14.34
C PRO A 136 -10.88 -18.78 -15.36
N LEU A 137 -10.37 -19.17 -16.56
CA LEU A 137 -9.71 -18.30 -17.51
C LEU A 137 -10.53 -17.90 -18.76
N ALA A 138 -11.80 -18.30 -18.92
CA ALA A 138 -12.55 -18.05 -20.17
C ALA A 138 -12.67 -16.55 -20.58
N VAL A 139 -12.52 -15.61 -19.63
CA VAL A 139 -12.54 -14.16 -19.88
C VAL A 139 -11.24 -13.64 -20.53
N LYS A 140 -10.14 -14.41 -20.50
CA LYS A 140 -8.76 -13.94 -20.76
C LYS A 140 -8.40 -13.69 -22.23
N ASN A 141 -9.14 -14.23 -23.20
CA ASN A 141 -8.83 -14.12 -24.65
C ASN A 141 -9.02 -12.71 -25.28
N LYS A 142 -9.26 -11.65 -24.48
CA LYS A 142 -9.66 -10.32 -25.00
C LYS A 142 -8.55 -9.25 -25.05
N ILE A 143 -7.37 -9.47 -24.46
CA ILE A 143 -6.30 -8.48 -24.39
C ILE A 143 -5.17 -8.83 -25.38
N ARG A 144 -5.12 -8.12 -26.52
CA ARG A 144 -4.17 -8.39 -27.61
C ARG A 144 -2.95 -7.46 -27.63
N ASN A 145 -3.00 -6.28 -27.00
CA ASN A 145 -1.87 -5.35 -26.89
C ASN A 145 -1.92 -4.52 -25.59
N ILE A 146 -0.83 -3.83 -25.24
CA ILE A 146 -0.70 -3.07 -23.98
C ILE A 146 -1.67 -1.88 -23.87
N PHE A 147 -2.05 -1.27 -25.00
CA PHE A 147 -3.01 -0.16 -25.00
C PHE A 147 -4.39 -0.59 -24.50
N TYR A 148 -4.74 -1.88 -24.61
CA TYR A 148 -6.03 -2.40 -24.13
C TYR A 148 -6.20 -2.22 -22.60
N LEU A 149 -5.13 -2.01 -21.85
CA LEU A 149 -5.17 -1.75 -20.42
C LEU A 149 -5.78 -0.38 -20.07
N PHE A 150 -5.80 0.55 -21.03
CA PHE A 150 -6.28 1.93 -20.85
C PHE A 150 -7.65 2.18 -21.51
N TYR A 151 -8.30 1.16 -22.10
CA TYR A 151 -9.58 1.36 -22.79
C TYR A 151 -10.73 0.61 -22.11
N PRO A 152 -11.85 1.29 -21.77
CA PRO A 152 -13.04 0.67 -21.19
C PRO A 152 -13.66 -0.41 -22.09
N ARG A 153 -14.04 -1.56 -21.50
CA ARG A 153 -14.66 -2.70 -22.20
C ARG A 153 -15.67 -3.41 -21.33
N LYS A 154 -16.58 -4.19 -21.94
CA LYS A 154 -17.53 -5.03 -21.19
C LYS A 154 -16.79 -5.94 -20.19
N GLY A 155 -17.00 -5.70 -18.89
CA GLY A 155 -16.34 -6.40 -17.78
C GLY A 155 -15.02 -5.78 -17.27
N TYR A 156 -14.55 -4.70 -17.91
CA TYR A 156 -13.34 -3.94 -17.57
C TYR A 156 -13.52 -2.47 -17.97
N ILE A 157 -14.49 -1.80 -17.35
CA ILE A 157 -14.89 -0.42 -17.64
C ILE A 157 -14.26 0.54 -16.63
N ILE A 158 -14.41 0.28 -15.33
CA ILE A 158 -14.02 1.26 -14.32
C ILE A 158 -12.51 1.29 -14.09
N THR A 159 -11.85 0.13 -14.14
CA THR A 159 -10.41 0.07 -13.90
C THR A 159 -9.61 0.97 -14.87
N PRO A 160 -9.80 0.92 -16.21
CA PRO A 160 -9.09 1.82 -17.12
C PRO A 160 -9.45 3.28 -16.87
N LEU A 161 -10.73 3.59 -16.59
CA LEU A 161 -11.14 4.97 -16.25
C LEU A 161 -10.43 5.50 -14.98
N LEU A 162 -10.26 4.66 -13.96
CA LEU A 162 -9.52 5.03 -12.75
C LEU A 162 -8.04 5.26 -13.04
N ILE A 163 -7.45 4.43 -13.91
CA ILE A 163 -6.06 4.58 -14.34
C ILE A 163 -5.86 5.90 -15.07
N ASP A 164 -6.68 6.15 -16.09
CA ASP A 164 -6.61 7.38 -16.90
C ASP A 164 -6.82 8.62 -16.03
N PHE A 165 -7.78 8.53 -15.09
CA PHE A 165 -8.04 9.62 -14.16
C PHE A 165 -6.84 9.87 -13.23
N CYS A 166 -6.19 8.83 -12.70
CA CYS A 166 -4.99 8.96 -11.87
C CYS A 166 -3.80 9.55 -12.66
N ILE A 167 -3.65 9.19 -13.93
CA ILE A 167 -2.61 9.72 -14.81
C ILE A 167 -2.88 11.20 -15.09
N LEU A 168 -4.12 11.55 -15.43
CA LEU A 168 -4.52 12.94 -15.66
C LEU A 168 -4.29 13.81 -14.42
N THR A 169 -4.76 13.38 -13.25
CA THR A 169 -4.59 14.12 -11.99
C THR A 169 -3.12 14.25 -11.60
N PHE A 170 -2.27 13.26 -11.92
CA PHE A 170 -0.83 13.38 -11.74
C PHE A 170 -0.27 14.56 -12.52
N PHE A 171 -0.48 14.63 -13.84
CA PHE A 171 0.04 15.73 -14.67
C PHE A 171 -0.52 17.09 -14.26
N VAL A 172 -1.83 17.16 -13.96
CA VAL A 172 -2.46 18.39 -13.48
C VAL A 172 -1.85 18.83 -12.14
N SER A 173 -1.68 17.91 -11.19
CA SER A 173 -1.10 18.23 -9.88
C SER A 173 0.36 18.67 -9.99
N MET A 174 1.15 18.05 -10.87
CA MET A 174 2.53 18.47 -11.14
C MET A 174 2.56 19.88 -11.75
N ALA A 175 1.71 20.19 -12.72
CA ALA A 175 1.63 21.53 -13.30
C ALA A 175 1.24 22.60 -12.27
N VAL A 176 0.29 22.30 -11.39
CA VAL A 176 -0.13 23.19 -10.30
C VAL A 176 1.02 23.41 -9.30
N LEU A 177 1.70 22.34 -8.88
CA LEU A 177 2.86 22.44 -7.99
C LEU A 177 4.00 23.25 -8.65
N SER A 178 4.29 23.02 -9.93
CA SER A 178 5.28 23.79 -10.69
C SER A 178 4.92 25.26 -10.77
N TYR A 179 3.66 25.61 -11.03
CA TYR A 179 3.19 27.00 -11.02
C TYR A 179 3.38 27.67 -9.65
N PHE A 180 3.01 26.99 -8.57
CA PHE A 180 3.23 27.53 -7.21
C PHE A 180 4.71 27.68 -6.88
N PHE A 181 5.55 26.74 -7.32
CA PHE A 181 6.98 26.80 -7.13
C PHE A 181 7.59 28.01 -7.86
N LEU A 182 7.21 28.23 -9.13
CA LEU A 182 7.67 29.36 -9.93
C LEU A 182 7.18 30.71 -9.37
N LYS A 183 5.92 30.80 -8.94
CA LYS A 183 5.34 32.04 -8.40
C LYS A 183 5.90 32.42 -7.03
N ASN A 184 6.26 31.44 -6.20
CA ASN A 184 6.72 31.65 -4.83
C ASN A 184 8.25 31.65 -4.67
N GLN A 185 9.04 31.77 -5.76
CA GLN A 185 10.51 31.84 -5.70
C GLN A 185 11.07 32.97 -4.79
N ARG A 186 10.25 33.97 -4.39
CA ARG A 186 10.62 35.00 -3.42
C ARG A 186 10.54 34.59 -1.94
N LEU A 187 10.12 33.35 -1.63
CA LEU A 187 10.07 32.83 -0.26
C LEU A 187 11.22 31.87 0.08
N SER A 188 12.33 31.92 -0.67
CA SER A 188 13.62 31.42 -0.21
C SER A 188 14.24 32.46 0.75
N ILE A 189 13.65 32.63 1.94
CA ILE A 189 14.34 33.29 3.06
C ILE A 189 14.94 32.16 3.92
N PRO A 190 16.27 32.16 4.13
CA PRO A 190 16.97 31.08 4.81
C PRO A 190 16.83 31.20 6.33
N HIS A 191 15.68 30.91 6.94
CA HIS A 191 15.56 30.80 8.41
C HIS A 191 14.52 29.76 8.86
N GLY A 192 14.98 28.54 9.16
CA GLY A 192 14.53 27.75 10.32
C GLY A 192 13.11 27.16 10.40
N ARG A 193 12.17 27.43 9.48
CA ARG A 193 10.79 26.84 9.54
C ARG A 193 10.44 26.01 8.31
N GLY A 194 11.13 24.88 8.14
CA GLY A 194 10.97 23.96 7.00
C GLY A 194 9.87 22.89 7.12
N TYR A 195 8.70 23.21 7.69
CA TYR A 195 7.53 22.30 7.68
C TYR A 195 6.27 22.92 7.08
N ILE A 196 6.18 24.26 7.02
CA ILE A 196 4.94 24.93 6.61
C ILE A 196 4.84 25.08 5.08
N THR A 197 5.97 25.07 4.34
CA THR A 197 5.97 25.31 2.89
C THR A 197 5.58 24.09 2.05
N GLY A 198 6.00 22.88 2.45
CA GLY A 198 5.66 21.64 1.74
C GLY A 198 4.18 21.26 1.90
N ASP A 199 3.69 21.20 3.14
CA ASP A 199 2.30 20.83 3.43
C ASP A 199 1.29 21.85 2.93
N TYR A 200 1.66 23.14 2.85
CA TYR A 200 0.82 24.18 2.26
C TYR A 200 0.63 23.97 0.76
N ALA A 201 1.71 23.69 0.02
CA ALA A 201 1.65 23.44 -1.42
C ALA A 201 0.90 22.15 -1.74
N LEU A 202 1.17 21.07 -0.99
CA LEU A 202 0.45 19.80 -1.12
C LEU A 202 -1.04 19.95 -0.75
N GLY A 203 -1.34 20.80 0.24
CA GLY A 203 -2.71 21.15 0.59
C GLY A 203 -3.52 21.73 -0.58
N LYS A 204 -2.87 22.43 -1.53
CA LYS A 204 -3.54 23.02 -2.71
C LYS A 204 -3.98 22.00 -3.74
N ILE A 205 -3.27 20.88 -3.87
CA ILE A 205 -3.61 19.83 -4.83
C ILE A 205 -4.62 18.81 -4.29
N GLY A 206 -4.98 18.88 -3.01
CA GLY A 206 -6.04 18.03 -2.44
C GLY A 206 -5.55 16.81 -1.66
N VAL A 207 -4.32 16.80 -1.14
CA VAL A 207 -3.86 15.72 -0.24
C VAL A 207 -4.71 15.66 1.03
N SER A 208 -4.78 14.49 1.65
CA SER A 208 -5.48 14.29 2.93
C SER A 208 -4.50 14.34 4.10
N SER A 209 -4.91 14.95 5.21
CA SER A 209 -4.21 14.86 6.49
C SER A 209 -5.17 15.21 7.63
N ARG A 210 -4.90 14.74 8.86
CA ARG A 210 -5.76 14.99 10.03
C ARG A 210 -6.07 16.48 10.25
N PRO A 211 -5.13 17.44 10.09
CA PRO A 211 -5.44 18.86 10.25
C PRO A 211 -6.44 19.40 9.22
N PHE A 212 -6.44 18.88 7.99
CA PHE A 212 -7.45 19.29 6.99
C PHE A 212 -8.82 18.67 7.28
N LEU A 213 -8.85 17.40 7.68
CA LEU A 213 -10.11 16.71 8.05
C LEU A 213 -10.75 17.35 9.28
N ALA A 214 -9.97 17.71 10.30
CA ALA A 214 -10.44 18.42 11.48
C ALA A 214 -11.01 19.82 11.18
N LYS A 215 -10.66 20.41 10.03
CA LYS A 215 -11.23 21.66 9.51
C LYS A 215 -12.48 21.44 8.64
N GLY A 216 -13.03 20.22 8.62
CA GLY A 216 -14.22 19.87 7.84
C GLY A 216 -13.96 19.58 6.36
N GLN A 217 -12.70 19.46 5.92
CA GLN A 217 -12.37 19.22 4.50
C GLN A 217 -12.45 17.74 4.14
N TRP A 218 -13.58 17.09 4.42
CA TRP A 218 -13.81 15.64 4.26
C TRP A 218 -13.72 15.16 2.82
N TRP A 219 -13.96 16.03 1.83
CA TRP A 219 -13.76 15.74 0.41
C TRP A 219 -12.33 15.25 0.10
N ARG A 220 -11.35 15.59 0.95
CA ARG A 220 -9.97 15.13 0.82
C ARG A 220 -9.80 13.63 0.98
N LEU A 221 -10.73 12.95 1.66
CA LEU A 221 -10.77 11.49 1.74
C LEU A 221 -11.09 10.83 0.39
N PHE A 222 -11.63 11.59 -0.56
CA PHE A 222 -11.83 11.13 -1.93
C PHE A 222 -10.71 11.59 -2.86
N SER A 223 -10.33 12.87 -2.82
CA SER A 223 -9.33 13.41 -3.76
C SER A 223 -7.96 12.78 -3.60
N TYR A 224 -7.52 12.48 -2.37
CA TYR A 224 -6.17 11.97 -2.13
C TYR A 224 -5.91 10.65 -2.85
N GLN A 225 -6.96 9.84 -3.06
CA GLN A 225 -6.89 8.53 -3.71
C GLN A 225 -6.38 8.62 -5.16
N PHE A 226 -6.46 9.80 -5.78
CA PHE A 226 -6.08 10.01 -7.18
C PHE A 226 -4.78 10.80 -7.33
N LEU A 227 -4.17 11.25 -6.24
CA LEU A 227 -2.96 12.08 -6.28
C LEU A 227 -1.71 11.22 -6.14
N HIS A 228 -0.68 11.50 -6.94
CA HIS A 228 0.60 10.80 -6.86
C HIS A 228 1.74 11.84 -6.84
N LEU A 229 2.73 11.64 -5.96
CA LEU A 229 3.80 12.61 -5.73
C LEU A 229 5.11 12.28 -6.47
N SER A 230 5.15 11.14 -7.17
CA SER A 230 6.28 10.76 -8.04
C SER A 230 5.81 9.84 -9.16
N ILE A 231 6.61 9.77 -10.24
CA ILE A 231 6.36 8.88 -11.37
C ILE A 231 6.40 7.42 -10.93
N SER A 232 7.37 7.03 -10.08
CA SER A 232 7.46 5.67 -9.55
C SER A 232 6.23 5.30 -8.72
N HIS A 233 5.73 6.22 -7.89
CA HIS A 233 4.55 6.00 -7.08
C HIS A 233 3.29 5.83 -7.96
N LEU A 234 3.13 6.65 -9.01
CA LEU A 234 2.06 6.47 -9.99
C LEU A 234 2.18 5.10 -10.68
N PHE A 235 3.36 4.78 -11.22
CA PHE A 235 3.60 3.54 -11.96
C PHE A 235 3.21 2.29 -11.17
N PHE A 236 3.69 2.14 -9.93
CA PHE A 236 3.40 0.96 -9.12
C PHE A 236 1.91 0.86 -8.72
N ASN A 237 1.24 1.99 -8.47
CA ASN A 237 -0.21 1.97 -8.24
C ASN A 237 -0.98 1.56 -9.49
N MET A 238 -0.62 2.10 -10.66
CA MET A 238 -1.31 1.74 -11.91
C MET A 238 -1.07 0.28 -12.27
N TYR A 239 0.15 -0.23 -12.08
CA TYR A 239 0.47 -1.65 -12.25
C TYR A 239 -0.40 -2.53 -11.34
N ALA A 240 -0.49 -2.21 -10.05
CA ALA A 240 -1.31 -2.96 -9.10
C ALA A 240 -2.82 -2.85 -9.40
N LEU A 241 -3.30 -1.67 -9.81
CA LEU A 241 -4.68 -1.40 -10.20
C LEU A 241 -5.07 -2.20 -11.45
N VAL A 242 -4.22 -2.24 -12.47
CA VAL A 242 -4.40 -3.10 -13.65
C VAL A 242 -4.51 -4.57 -13.23
N TYR A 243 -3.54 -5.05 -12.45
CA TYR A 243 -3.46 -6.44 -12.00
C TYR A 243 -4.76 -6.87 -11.31
N ILE A 244 -5.16 -6.13 -10.28
CA ILE A 244 -6.29 -6.53 -9.46
C ILE A 244 -7.61 -6.26 -10.18
N GLY A 245 -7.74 -5.13 -10.87
CA GLY A 245 -8.98 -4.74 -11.55
C GLY A 245 -9.39 -5.73 -12.63
N LEU A 246 -8.43 -6.30 -13.36
CA LEU A 246 -8.72 -7.35 -14.34
C LEU A 246 -9.16 -8.68 -13.72
N MET A 247 -8.80 -8.95 -12.46
CA MET A 247 -9.25 -10.13 -11.71
C MET A 247 -10.63 -9.93 -11.08
N VAL A 248 -10.89 -8.74 -10.52
CA VAL A 248 -12.09 -8.49 -9.72
C VAL A 248 -13.26 -7.90 -10.51
N GLU A 249 -13.01 -7.01 -11.47
CA GLU A 249 -14.08 -6.30 -12.17
C GLU A 249 -14.99 -7.21 -13.00
N PRO A 250 -14.47 -8.20 -13.76
CA PRO A 250 -15.34 -9.12 -14.50
C PRO A 250 -16.28 -9.95 -13.62
N ARG A 251 -15.92 -10.16 -12.35
CA ARG A 251 -16.68 -10.98 -11.39
C ARG A 251 -17.63 -10.16 -10.53
N LEU A 252 -17.19 -9.00 -10.06
CA LEU A 252 -17.98 -8.15 -9.16
C LEU A 252 -18.85 -7.14 -9.91
N GLY A 253 -18.45 -6.76 -11.12
CA GLY A 253 -19.09 -5.74 -11.93
C GLY A 253 -18.65 -4.32 -11.55
N THR A 254 -18.81 -3.41 -12.50
CA THR A 254 -18.30 -2.03 -12.48
C THR A 254 -18.75 -1.23 -11.25
N LEU A 255 -20.04 -1.27 -10.90
CA LEU A 255 -20.59 -0.51 -9.76
C LEU A 255 -20.04 -0.98 -8.40
N LYS A 256 -19.77 -2.27 -8.23
CA LYS A 256 -19.22 -2.79 -6.98
C LYS A 256 -17.75 -2.40 -6.85
N ILE A 257 -16.99 -2.48 -7.93
CA ILE A 257 -15.57 -2.11 -7.92
C ILE A 257 -15.37 -0.63 -7.61
N ILE A 258 -16.12 0.28 -8.26
CA ILE A 258 -15.98 1.71 -7.95
C ILE A 258 -16.33 2.01 -6.48
N THR A 259 -17.37 1.35 -5.96
CA THR A 259 -17.81 1.53 -4.56
C THR A 259 -16.75 1.01 -3.58
N ILE A 260 -16.22 -0.20 -3.84
CA ILE A 260 -15.15 -0.79 -3.02
C ILE A 260 -13.91 0.09 -3.07
N PHE A 261 -13.49 0.53 -4.26
CA PHE A 261 -12.31 1.39 -4.43
C PHE A 261 -12.45 2.67 -3.59
N LEU A 262 -13.55 3.41 -3.78
CA LEU A 262 -13.75 4.70 -3.11
C LEU A 262 -13.89 4.55 -1.59
N LEU A 263 -14.73 3.61 -1.12
CA LEU A 263 -14.98 3.42 0.31
C LEU A 263 -13.77 2.83 1.04
N SER A 264 -13.01 1.93 0.41
CA SER A 264 -11.76 1.44 0.97
C SER A 264 -10.73 2.55 1.09
N GLY A 265 -10.63 3.44 0.10
CA GLY A 265 -9.78 4.62 0.21
C GLY A 265 -10.26 5.56 1.34
N VAL A 266 -11.56 5.81 1.48
CA VAL A 266 -12.07 6.62 2.60
C VAL A 266 -11.70 5.99 3.95
N CYS A 267 -11.91 4.68 4.12
CA CYS A 267 -11.55 3.98 5.36
C CYS A 267 -10.04 4.02 5.62
N GLY A 268 -9.23 3.81 4.58
CA GLY A 268 -7.77 3.91 4.66
C GLY A 268 -7.31 5.32 5.05
N GLY A 269 -7.87 6.37 4.44
CA GLY A 269 -7.56 7.76 4.75
C GLY A 269 -7.97 8.17 6.17
N ILE A 270 -9.10 7.66 6.66
CA ILE A 270 -9.54 7.85 8.05
C ILE A 270 -8.58 7.16 9.01
N LEU A 271 -8.22 5.90 8.75
CA LEU A 271 -7.31 5.14 9.60
C LEU A 271 -5.93 5.79 9.62
N SER A 272 -5.42 6.19 8.45
CA SER A 272 -4.20 6.98 8.36
C SER A 272 -4.25 8.26 9.19
N ALA A 273 -5.31 9.06 9.06
CA ALA A 273 -5.44 10.30 9.84
C ALA A 273 -5.51 10.04 11.35
N ALA A 274 -5.99 8.86 11.76
CA ALA A 274 -5.95 8.45 13.16
C ALA A 274 -4.51 8.12 13.61
N PHE A 275 -3.77 7.32 12.82
CA PHE A 275 -2.43 6.82 13.17
C PHE A 275 -1.28 7.79 12.87
N HIS A 276 -1.46 8.71 11.94
CA HIS A 276 -0.44 9.63 11.45
C HIS A 276 -0.98 11.08 11.47
N PRO A 277 -0.97 11.75 12.65
CA PRO A 277 -1.68 13.02 12.84
C PRO A 277 -1.16 14.19 12.01
N VAL A 278 0.08 14.16 11.53
CA VAL A 278 0.70 15.26 10.78
C VAL A 278 1.03 14.88 9.34
N GLN A 279 1.01 13.58 9.01
CA GLN A 279 1.43 13.11 7.70
C GLN A 279 0.39 13.41 6.63
N ALA A 280 0.83 13.99 5.51
CA ALA A 280 0.03 14.10 4.32
C ALA A 280 0.00 12.76 3.56
N VAL A 281 -1.19 12.38 3.12
CA VAL A 281 -1.46 11.15 2.37
C VAL A 281 -1.90 11.52 0.96
N ALA A 282 -1.32 10.85 -0.01
CA ALA A 282 -1.68 10.87 -1.42
C ALA A 282 -1.44 9.47 -1.97
N GLY A 283 -2.30 8.98 -2.85
CA GLY A 283 -2.11 7.73 -3.59
C GLY A 283 -3.32 6.81 -3.56
N ALA A 284 -3.49 6.05 -4.63
CA ALA A 284 -4.55 5.05 -4.79
C ALA A 284 -4.33 3.80 -3.94
N SER A 285 -3.19 3.67 -3.26
CA SER A 285 -2.74 2.40 -2.67
C SER A 285 -3.70 1.86 -1.60
N GLY A 286 -4.33 2.71 -0.79
CA GLY A 286 -5.35 2.27 0.18
C GLY A 286 -6.58 1.66 -0.52
N SER A 287 -7.04 2.30 -1.60
CA SER A 287 -8.16 1.83 -2.43
C SER A 287 -7.81 0.53 -3.15
N ILE A 288 -6.57 0.41 -3.66
CA ILE A 288 -6.06 -0.79 -4.32
C ILE A 288 -5.96 -1.96 -3.32
N MET A 289 -5.44 -1.71 -2.11
CA MET A 289 -5.43 -2.71 -1.04
C MET A 289 -6.84 -3.16 -0.67
N GLY A 290 -7.82 -2.26 -0.74
CA GLY A 290 -9.24 -2.62 -0.66
C GLY A 290 -9.70 -3.59 -1.74
N MET A 291 -9.32 -3.38 -3.00
CA MET A 291 -9.65 -4.34 -4.05
C MET A 291 -8.97 -5.69 -3.85
N PHE A 292 -7.75 -5.72 -3.31
CA PHE A 292 -7.11 -6.98 -2.91
C PHE A 292 -7.86 -7.68 -1.78
N GLY A 293 -8.28 -6.95 -0.74
CA GLY A 293 -9.14 -7.49 0.32
C GLY A 293 -10.48 -8.02 -0.22
N ALA A 294 -11.08 -7.30 -1.17
CA ALA A 294 -12.29 -7.72 -1.86
C ALA A 294 -12.08 -9.00 -2.68
N PHE A 295 -10.91 -9.14 -3.31
CA PHE A 295 -10.56 -10.35 -4.05
C PHE A 295 -10.41 -11.55 -3.13
N ILE A 296 -9.73 -11.40 -1.98
CA ILE A 296 -9.65 -12.46 -0.97
C ILE A 296 -11.05 -12.88 -0.50
N ALA A 297 -11.93 -11.91 -0.18
CA ALA A 297 -13.31 -12.21 0.19
C ALA A 297 -14.07 -12.99 -0.89
N LEU A 298 -13.86 -12.61 -2.16
CA LEU A 298 -14.43 -13.33 -3.31
C LEU A 298 -13.88 -14.76 -3.40
N LEU A 299 -12.57 -14.97 -3.27
CA LEU A 299 -11.93 -16.29 -3.34
C LEU A 299 -12.38 -17.24 -2.21
N LEU A 300 -12.73 -16.71 -1.03
CA LEU A 300 -13.32 -17.50 0.05
C LEU A 300 -14.71 -18.08 -0.31
N LEU A 301 -15.41 -17.48 -1.27
CA LEU A 301 -16.68 -17.98 -1.80
C LEU A 301 -16.50 -19.03 -2.90
N LYS A 302 -15.25 -19.42 -3.20
CA LYS A 302 -14.88 -20.42 -4.21
C LYS A 302 -15.54 -20.24 -5.59
N PRO A 303 -15.45 -19.05 -6.21
CA PRO A 303 -16.07 -18.76 -7.51
C PRO A 303 -15.26 -19.28 -8.70
N TYR A 304 -14.13 -19.94 -8.44
CA TYR A 304 -13.26 -20.57 -9.43
C TYR A 304 -13.13 -22.05 -9.08
N GLU A 305 -12.60 -22.82 -10.04
CA GLU A 305 -12.19 -24.20 -9.81
C GLU A 305 -11.28 -24.32 -8.57
N GLN A 306 -11.38 -25.44 -7.85
CA GLN A 306 -10.79 -25.61 -6.52
C GLN A 306 -9.27 -25.35 -6.48
N ASN A 307 -8.50 -25.91 -7.42
CA ASN A 307 -7.05 -25.73 -7.46
C ASN A 307 -6.67 -24.31 -7.87
N ALA A 308 -7.31 -23.76 -8.90
CA ALA A 308 -7.09 -22.38 -9.33
C ALA A 308 -7.46 -21.36 -8.25
N ASN A 309 -8.59 -21.57 -7.58
CA ASN A 309 -9.04 -20.72 -6.47
C ASN A 309 -8.03 -20.75 -5.31
N ARG A 310 -7.51 -21.94 -4.98
CA ARG A 310 -6.48 -22.09 -3.95
C ARG A 310 -5.18 -21.38 -4.35
N ALA A 311 -4.74 -21.52 -5.59
CA ALA A 311 -3.54 -20.85 -6.09
C ALA A 311 -3.69 -19.31 -6.07
N LEU A 312 -4.84 -18.80 -6.52
CA LEU A 312 -5.16 -17.37 -6.47
C LEU A 312 -5.24 -16.86 -5.02
N LEU A 313 -5.83 -17.63 -4.10
CA LEU A 313 -5.92 -17.23 -2.69
C LEU A 313 -4.55 -17.14 -2.04
N ILE A 314 -3.69 -18.15 -2.25
CA ILE A 314 -2.33 -18.17 -1.71
C ILE A 314 -1.52 -17.00 -2.28
N SER A 315 -1.48 -16.86 -3.61
CA SER A 315 -0.71 -15.80 -4.27
C SER A 315 -1.17 -14.41 -3.86
N THR A 316 -2.49 -14.16 -3.84
CA THR A 316 -3.06 -12.89 -3.39
C THR A 316 -2.74 -12.61 -1.92
N SER A 317 -2.82 -13.61 -1.05
CA SER A 317 -2.51 -13.46 0.36
C SER A 317 -1.03 -13.12 0.59
N ILE A 318 -0.12 -13.74 -0.17
CA ILE A 318 1.32 -13.42 -0.13
C ILE A 318 1.55 -11.97 -0.59
N VAL A 319 0.92 -11.54 -1.68
CA VAL A 319 1.05 -10.15 -2.16
C VAL A 319 0.53 -9.15 -1.11
N VAL A 320 -0.64 -9.41 -0.51
CA VAL A 320 -1.20 -8.57 0.54
C VAL A 320 -0.30 -8.53 1.78
N ALA A 321 0.21 -9.68 2.22
CA ALA A 321 1.14 -9.75 3.35
C ALA A 321 2.44 -8.99 3.06
N TYR A 322 3.00 -9.13 1.86
CA TYR A 322 4.18 -8.37 1.43
C TYR A 322 3.92 -6.86 1.46
N MET A 323 2.78 -6.41 0.91
CA MET A 323 2.43 -4.98 0.87
C MET A 323 2.23 -4.40 2.27
N LEU A 324 1.59 -5.14 3.18
CA LEU A 324 1.34 -4.72 4.57
C LEU A 324 2.58 -4.78 5.48
N LEU A 325 3.47 -5.76 5.29
CA LEU A 325 4.56 -6.02 6.22
C LEU A 325 5.91 -5.48 5.74
N LEU A 326 6.19 -5.53 4.43
CA LEU A 326 7.54 -5.34 3.89
C LEU A 326 7.68 -4.03 3.12
N ASN A 327 6.62 -3.55 2.46
CA ASN A 327 6.69 -2.33 1.64
C ASN A 327 6.85 -1.03 2.48
N GLY A 328 6.67 -1.08 3.81
CA GLY A 328 6.90 0.06 4.72
C GLY A 328 7.91 -0.19 5.83
N ALA A 329 8.51 -1.38 5.90
CA ALA A 329 9.55 -1.70 6.86
C ALA A 329 10.85 -0.97 6.48
N GLY A 330 10.98 0.29 6.90
CA GLY A 330 12.21 1.08 6.78
C GLY A 330 12.11 2.44 6.10
N THR A 331 10.96 2.83 5.52
CA THR A 331 10.78 4.18 4.95
C THR A 331 9.47 4.83 5.39
N LYS A 332 9.50 6.11 5.78
CA LYS A 332 8.30 6.92 6.11
C LYS A 332 7.38 7.22 4.89
N LYS A 333 7.65 6.61 3.73
CA LYS A 333 6.99 6.93 2.45
C LYS A 333 5.71 6.13 2.21
N VAL A 334 5.51 5.00 2.89
CA VAL A 334 4.35 4.12 2.72
C VAL A 334 3.49 4.13 3.96
N ASP A 335 2.20 4.44 3.78
CA ASP A 335 1.21 4.54 4.84
C ASP A 335 0.55 3.18 5.10
N GLN A 336 1.06 2.47 6.11
CA GLN A 336 0.57 1.14 6.46
C GLN A 336 -0.83 1.16 7.07
N ALA A 337 -1.19 2.23 7.79
CA ALA A 337 -2.54 2.39 8.31
C ALA A 337 -3.55 2.52 7.17
N ALA A 338 -3.23 3.28 6.12
CA ALA A 338 -4.08 3.38 4.94
C ALA A 338 -4.25 2.04 4.22
N HIS A 339 -3.18 1.25 4.09
CA HIS A 339 -3.23 -0.06 3.44
C HIS A 339 -4.07 -1.06 4.23
N PHE A 340 -3.86 -1.12 5.55
CA PHE A 340 -4.60 -2.01 6.44
C PHE A 340 -6.10 -1.67 6.47
N GLY A 341 -6.42 -0.39 6.65
CA GLY A 341 -7.81 0.10 6.66
C GLY A 341 -8.51 -0.15 5.33
N GLY A 342 -7.81 0.07 4.21
CA GLY A 342 -8.30 -0.23 2.88
C GLY A 342 -8.63 -1.71 2.69
N ALA A 343 -7.69 -2.60 3.00
CA ALA A 343 -7.83 -4.05 2.85
C ALA A 343 -9.00 -4.62 3.65
N ILE A 344 -9.14 -4.23 4.93
CA ILE A 344 -10.27 -4.64 5.76
C ILE A 344 -11.60 -4.13 5.18
N ALA A 345 -11.66 -2.86 4.80
CA ALA A 345 -12.86 -2.28 4.22
C ALA A 345 -13.32 -3.02 2.97
N GLY A 346 -12.39 -3.31 2.06
CA GLY A 346 -12.70 -4.00 0.82
C GLY A 346 -13.14 -5.45 1.06
N PHE A 347 -12.49 -6.15 1.99
CA PHE A 347 -12.90 -7.50 2.41
C PHE A 347 -14.34 -7.52 2.94
N VAL A 348 -14.65 -6.64 3.90
CA VAL A 348 -15.98 -6.58 4.53
C VAL A 348 -17.07 -6.22 3.52
N LEU A 349 -16.82 -5.20 2.68
CA LEU A 349 -17.77 -4.76 1.65
C LEU A 349 -18.03 -5.85 0.61
N ALA A 350 -16.99 -6.52 0.12
CA ALA A 350 -17.14 -7.57 -0.88
C ALA A 350 -17.78 -8.84 -0.30
N TYR A 351 -17.35 -9.27 0.89
CA TYR A 351 -17.91 -10.45 1.55
C TYR A 351 -19.41 -10.28 1.80
N ALA A 352 -19.81 -9.12 2.34
CA ALA A 352 -21.22 -8.82 2.58
C ALA A 352 -22.01 -8.65 1.26
N GLY A 353 -21.43 -7.97 0.27
CA GLY A 353 -22.07 -7.77 -1.03
C GLY A 353 -22.29 -9.07 -1.82
N CYS A 354 -21.36 -10.01 -1.73
CA CYS A 354 -21.40 -11.26 -2.50
C CYS A 354 -22.16 -12.39 -1.77
N ARG A 355 -22.08 -12.44 -0.44
CA ARG A 355 -22.78 -13.49 0.33
C ARG A 355 -24.22 -13.08 0.61
N SER A 356 -25.18 -13.65 -0.11
CA SER A 356 -26.61 -13.36 0.06
C SER A 356 -27.30 -14.20 1.15
N VAL A 357 -26.72 -15.34 1.52
CA VAL A 357 -27.26 -16.27 2.54
C VAL A 357 -26.35 -16.29 3.76
N TRP A 358 -26.90 -15.87 4.89
CA TRP A 358 -26.21 -15.83 6.18
C TRP A 358 -27.01 -16.68 7.17
N PHE A 359 -26.36 -17.64 7.82
CA PHE A 359 -27.00 -18.58 8.75
C PHE A 359 -28.29 -19.21 8.19
N GLY A 360 -28.26 -19.62 6.92
CA GLY A 360 -29.41 -20.24 6.24
C GLY A 360 -30.52 -19.27 5.80
N ARG A 361 -30.44 -17.97 6.10
CA ARG A 361 -31.44 -16.96 5.71
C ARG A 361 -30.92 -16.05 4.61
N LYS A 362 -31.79 -15.74 3.64
CA LYS A 362 -31.50 -14.71 2.62
C LYS A 362 -31.62 -13.34 3.26
N ILE A 363 -30.54 -12.55 3.20
CA ILE A 363 -30.52 -11.17 3.69
C ILE A 363 -30.67 -10.21 2.49
N SER A 364 -31.53 -9.21 2.64
CA SER A 364 -31.73 -8.18 1.61
C SER A 364 -30.44 -7.45 1.28
N PHE A 365 -30.34 -6.93 0.07
CA PHE A 365 -29.16 -6.14 -0.36
C PHE A 365 -28.88 -4.96 0.57
N ILE A 366 -29.92 -4.21 0.95
CA ILE A 366 -29.81 -3.05 1.84
C ILE A 366 -29.27 -3.45 3.21
N ALA A 367 -29.81 -4.52 3.82
CA ALA A 367 -29.37 -4.97 5.13
C ALA A 367 -27.91 -5.45 5.13
N ARG A 368 -27.45 -6.12 4.06
CA ARG A 368 -26.05 -6.57 3.95
C ARG A 368 -25.07 -5.41 3.91
N TYR A 369 -25.33 -4.41 3.09
CA TYR A 369 -24.49 -3.21 3.04
C TYR A 369 -24.61 -2.36 4.31
N GLY A 370 -25.80 -2.31 4.93
CA GLY A 370 -25.99 -1.68 6.24
C GLY A 370 -25.10 -2.31 7.32
N ILE A 371 -25.08 -3.65 7.42
CA ILE A 371 -24.20 -4.38 8.35
C ILE A 371 -22.72 -4.10 8.06
N ALA A 372 -22.33 -4.16 6.79
CA ALA A 372 -20.94 -3.88 6.39
C ALA A 372 -20.51 -2.47 6.81
N LEU A 373 -21.33 -1.45 6.53
CA LEU A 373 -21.05 -0.08 6.91
C LEU A 373 -21.01 0.11 8.43
N SER A 374 -21.91 -0.54 9.18
CA SER A 374 -21.89 -0.52 10.64
C SER A 374 -20.62 -1.16 11.21
N LEU A 375 -20.18 -2.30 10.67
CA LEU A 375 -18.93 -2.94 11.08
C LEU A 375 -17.72 -2.04 10.80
N LEU A 376 -17.69 -1.38 9.64
CA LEU A 376 -16.63 -0.41 9.33
C LEU A 376 -16.68 0.79 10.26
N ALA A 377 -17.87 1.33 10.56
CA ALA A 377 -18.01 2.42 11.50
C ALA A 377 -17.51 2.05 12.90
N VAL A 378 -17.80 0.83 13.37
CA VAL A 378 -17.27 0.31 14.65
C VAL A 378 -15.75 0.19 14.59
N ILE A 379 -15.18 -0.43 13.56
CA ILE A 379 -13.72 -0.57 13.42
C ILE A 379 -13.03 0.80 13.41
N LEU A 380 -13.56 1.75 12.66
CA LEU A 380 -13.00 3.11 12.59
C LEU A 380 -13.13 3.83 13.93
N THR A 381 -14.28 3.75 14.60
CA THR A 381 -14.51 4.40 15.90
C THR A 381 -13.64 3.78 17.00
N SER A 382 -13.57 2.45 17.07
CA SER A 382 -12.69 1.73 17.99
C SER A 382 -11.23 2.08 17.75
N SER A 383 -10.82 2.21 16.47
CA SER A 383 -9.47 2.68 16.14
C SER A 383 -9.24 4.06 16.75
N PHE A 384 -10.12 5.04 16.51
CA PHE A 384 -10.00 6.38 17.10
C PHE A 384 -9.93 6.41 18.63
N VAL A 385 -10.72 5.58 19.32
CA VAL A 385 -10.76 5.54 20.80
C VAL A 385 -9.50 4.92 21.39
N LEU A 386 -8.95 3.89 20.73
CA LEU A 386 -7.74 3.20 21.19
C LEU A 386 -6.45 3.94 20.83
N MET A 387 -6.52 5.02 20.06
CA MET A 387 -5.34 5.76 19.61
C MET A 387 -4.80 6.69 20.71
N PRO A 388 -3.46 6.76 20.90
CA PRO A 388 -2.84 7.76 21.75
C PRO A 388 -3.30 9.16 21.32
N LYS A 389 -3.75 9.98 22.28
CA LYS A 389 -4.16 11.35 22.00
C LYS A 389 -2.97 12.11 21.42
N ASP A 390 -3.15 12.67 20.23
CA ASP A 390 -2.19 13.55 19.59
C ASP A 390 -1.97 14.80 20.45
N GLN A 391 -0.85 14.86 21.15
CA GLN A 391 -0.45 15.98 22.00
C GLN A 391 0.43 17.00 21.26
N SER A 392 0.58 16.87 19.93
CA SER A 392 1.42 17.78 19.12
C SER A 392 0.97 19.24 19.22
N LYS A 393 -0.34 19.50 19.36
CA LYS A 393 -0.84 20.87 19.56
C LYS A 393 -0.42 21.47 20.90
N GLU A 394 -0.42 20.67 21.95
CA GLU A 394 0.04 21.12 23.28
C GLU A 394 1.56 21.32 23.26
N PHE A 395 2.29 20.42 22.59
CA PHE A 395 3.72 20.60 22.33
C PHE A 395 4.02 21.91 21.59
N GLU A 396 3.36 22.19 20.46
CA GLU A 396 3.54 23.45 19.71
C GLU A 396 3.22 24.70 20.53
N LYS A 397 2.24 24.61 21.44
CA LYS A 397 1.88 25.71 22.34
C LYS A 397 2.98 25.92 23.39
N LEU A 398 3.42 24.85 24.05
CA LEU A 398 4.51 24.88 25.03
C LEU A 398 5.82 25.35 24.39
N GLN A 399 6.13 24.87 23.19
CA GLN A 399 7.32 25.26 22.44
C GLN A 399 7.29 26.74 22.04
N ARG A 400 6.13 27.28 21.65
CA ARG A 400 5.97 28.74 21.44
C ARG A 400 6.23 29.54 22.72
N MET A 401 5.71 29.09 23.86
CA MET A 401 5.98 29.72 25.14
C MET A 401 7.47 29.67 25.48
N TYR A 402 8.12 28.52 25.24
CA TYR A 402 9.55 28.32 25.44
C TYR A 402 10.37 29.34 24.64
N PHE A 403 10.12 29.46 23.34
CA PHE A 403 10.83 30.41 22.47
C PHE A 403 10.57 31.88 22.85
N ASN A 404 9.34 32.23 23.21
CA ASN A 404 9.02 33.59 23.66
C ASN A 404 9.81 33.98 24.91
N ASN A 405 9.92 33.06 25.87
CA ASN A 405 10.73 33.26 27.07
C ASN A 405 12.22 33.37 26.74
N SER A 406 12.75 32.51 25.86
CA SER A 406 14.16 32.57 25.44
C SER A 406 14.48 33.91 24.73
N ALA A 407 13.52 34.46 23.97
CA ALA A 407 13.67 35.77 23.33
C ALA A 407 13.79 36.93 24.34
N VAL A 408 13.21 36.81 25.55
CA VAL A 408 13.40 37.80 26.63
C VAL A 408 14.87 37.86 27.03
N PHE A 409 15.53 36.71 27.17
CA PHE A 409 16.95 36.65 27.52
C PHE A 409 17.87 37.13 26.39
N ASN A 410 17.49 36.93 25.12
CA ASN A 410 18.30 37.43 23.99
C ASN A 410 18.50 38.95 24.02
N LYS A 411 17.59 39.70 24.65
CA LYS A 411 17.76 41.14 24.89
C LYS A 411 19.02 41.46 25.71
N VAL A 412 19.49 40.51 26.53
CA VAL A 412 20.73 40.65 27.32
C VAL A 412 21.95 40.81 26.42
N TYR A 413 22.03 40.03 25.33
CA TYR A 413 23.14 40.10 24.37
C TYR A 413 23.07 41.33 23.45
N GLN A 414 21.91 41.97 23.36
CA GLN A 414 21.68 43.17 22.54
C GLN A 414 21.87 44.47 23.35
N MET A 415 22.20 44.38 24.64
CA MET A 415 22.39 45.56 25.50
C MET A 415 23.71 46.27 25.16
N PRO A 416 23.70 47.58 24.87
CA PRO A 416 24.93 48.37 24.76
C PRO A 416 25.70 48.38 26.09
N SER A 417 27.04 48.44 26.00
CA SER A 417 27.93 48.50 27.16
C SER A 417 27.63 49.68 28.10
N SER A 418 27.07 50.77 27.55
CA SER A 418 26.64 51.98 28.25
C SER A 418 25.30 51.87 28.99
N THR A 419 24.63 50.71 28.97
CA THR A 419 23.32 50.53 29.63
C THR A 419 23.43 50.72 31.15
N PRO A 420 22.58 51.59 31.77
CA PRO A 420 22.58 51.82 33.22
C PRO A 420 22.42 50.53 34.03
N LYS A 421 23.09 50.45 35.20
CA LYS A 421 23.06 49.27 36.09
C LYS A 421 21.64 48.82 36.43
N VAL A 422 20.75 49.77 36.75
CA VAL A 422 19.34 49.49 37.08
C VAL A 422 18.62 48.78 35.92
N ARG A 423 18.78 49.29 34.70
CA ARG A 423 18.17 48.69 33.50
C ARG A 423 18.78 47.32 33.18
N ARG A 424 20.09 47.15 33.41
CA ARG A 424 20.78 45.86 33.26
C ARG A 424 20.23 44.82 34.25
N LEU A 425 20.02 45.20 35.51
CA LEU A 425 19.43 44.33 36.53
C LEU A 425 18.03 43.87 36.14
N THR A 426 17.16 44.78 35.67
CA THR A 426 15.80 44.42 35.24
C THR A 426 15.78 43.41 34.10
N ILE A 427 16.66 43.58 33.11
CA ILE A 427 16.70 42.69 31.94
C ILE A 427 17.26 41.32 32.33
N VAL A 428 18.31 41.29 33.15
CA VAL A 428 18.94 40.04 33.58
C VAL A 428 18.04 39.29 34.58
N SER A 429 17.33 39.98 35.49
CA SER A 429 16.37 39.34 36.40
C SER A 429 15.20 38.72 35.64
N ALA A 430 14.61 39.45 34.67
CA ALA A 430 13.58 38.91 33.79
C ALA A 430 14.09 37.68 32.99
N GLY A 431 15.38 37.67 32.65
CA GLY A 431 16.07 36.52 32.06
C GLY A 431 16.11 35.28 32.97
N VAL A 432 16.40 35.46 34.26
CA VAL A 432 16.40 34.37 35.25
C VAL A 432 15.00 33.76 35.38
N ASP A 433 13.97 34.60 35.47
CA ASP A 433 12.58 34.16 35.57
C ASP A 433 12.13 33.42 34.29
N SER A 434 12.51 33.93 33.12
CA SER A 434 12.19 33.33 31.82
C SER A 434 12.82 31.94 31.67
N TRP A 435 14.08 31.77 32.06
CA TRP A 435 14.75 30.47 32.00
C TRP A 435 14.22 29.49 33.07
N SER A 436 13.86 29.98 34.25
CA SER A 436 13.18 29.18 35.28
C SER A 436 11.82 28.65 34.78
N ALA A 437 11.04 29.50 34.09
CA ALA A 437 9.82 29.09 33.43
C ALA A 437 10.08 28.05 32.33
N ASN A 438 11.13 28.24 31.53
CA ASN A 438 11.51 27.30 30.47
C ASN A 438 11.92 25.92 30.98
N LYS A 439 12.57 25.83 32.16
CA LYS A 439 12.82 24.53 32.80
C LYS A 439 11.51 23.78 33.10
N LYS A 440 10.50 24.49 33.62
CA LYS A 440 9.17 23.91 33.89
C LYS A 440 8.45 23.52 32.60
N ILE A 441 8.54 24.35 31.56
CA ILE A 441 7.95 24.06 30.24
C ILE A 441 8.61 22.83 29.62
N ALA A 442 9.94 22.72 29.68
CA ALA A 442 10.68 21.59 29.14
C ALA A 442 10.28 20.26 29.82
N LEU A 443 10.10 20.25 31.14
CA LEU A 443 9.58 19.08 31.86
C LEU A 443 8.14 18.73 31.47
N LYS A 444 7.28 19.74 31.22
CA LYS A 444 5.93 19.50 30.71
C LYS A 444 5.97 18.91 29.30
N MET A 445 6.86 19.39 28.43
CA MET A 445 7.04 18.82 27.09
C MET A 445 7.56 17.38 27.14
N ASP A 446 8.46 17.06 28.09
CA ASP A 446 9.01 15.70 28.32
C ASP A 446 7.95 14.69 28.79
N SER A 447 6.88 15.18 29.42
CA SER A 447 5.74 14.35 29.83
C SER A 447 4.72 14.06 28.72
N LEU A 448 4.88 14.67 27.54
CA LEU A 448 3.99 14.45 26.41
C LEU A 448 4.41 13.19 25.64
N ASN A 449 3.43 12.50 25.06
CA ASN A 449 3.68 11.42 24.12
C ASN A 449 3.97 12.02 22.74
N LEU A 450 5.26 12.06 22.38
CA LEU A 450 5.78 12.79 21.22
C LEU A 450 6.42 11.84 20.21
N ASP A 451 6.55 12.30 18.96
CA ASP A 451 7.35 11.58 17.98
C ASP A 451 8.86 11.73 18.28
N LYS A 452 9.69 10.80 17.78
CA LYS A 452 11.15 10.79 18.03
C LYS A 452 11.86 12.12 17.77
N ARG A 453 11.40 12.91 16.79
CA ARG A 453 12.02 14.21 16.49
C ARG A 453 11.66 15.23 17.55
N SER A 454 10.40 15.25 17.98
CA SER A 454 9.93 16.11 19.06
C SER A 454 10.57 15.72 20.40
N GLU A 455 10.74 14.42 20.70
CA GLU A 455 11.50 13.94 21.86
C GLU A 455 12.95 14.44 21.86
N MET A 456 13.63 14.36 20.70
CA MET A 456 14.98 14.89 20.54
C MET A 456 15.04 16.41 20.78
N ILE A 457 14.07 17.18 20.27
CA ILE A 457 13.98 18.62 20.51
C ILE A 457 13.81 18.89 22.01
N VAL A 458 12.95 18.15 22.71
CA VAL A 458 12.72 18.31 24.15
C VAL A 458 13.98 18.01 24.96
N ASP A 459 14.76 16.99 24.60
CA ASP A 459 16.02 16.68 25.27
C ASP A 459 17.03 17.84 25.16
N TYR A 460 17.17 18.43 23.96
CA TYR A 460 17.99 19.63 23.79
C TYR A 460 17.42 20.84 24.53
N ASP A 461 16.11 21.09 24.46
CA ASP A 461 15.45 22.21 25.15
C ASP A 461 15.62 22.12 26.68
N LYS A 462 15.65 20.92 27.26
CA LYS A 462 15.99 20.67 28.68
C LYS A 462 17.41 21.13 29.00
N ARG A 463 18.39 20.69 28.20
CA ARG A 463 19.81 21.05 28.40
C ARG A 463 20.05 22.55 28.20
N ILE A 464 19.43 23.14 27.17
CA ILE A 464 19.47 24.57 26.87
C ILE A 464 18.86 25.37 28.02
N ALA A 465 17.70 24.95 28.55
CA ALA A 465 17.07 25.62 29.67
C ALA A 465 17.91 25.58 30.95
N GLU A 466 18.59 24.47 31.21
CA GLU A 466 19.50 24.36 32.36
C GLU A 466 20.70 25.30 32.22
N GLN A 467 21.39 25.28 31.07
CA GLN A 467 22.53 26.16 30.85
C GLN A 467 22.13 27.64 30.82
N GLY A 468 20.99 27.96 30.20
CA GLY A 468 20.44 29.31 30.15
C GLY A 468 20.09 29.85 31.54
N TYR A 469 19.49 29.02 32.40
CA TYR A 469 19.18 29.40 33.78
C TYR A 469 20.44 29.67 34.61
N VAL A 470 21.43 28.78 34.54
CA VAL A 470 22.72 28.95 35.25
C VAL A 470 23.44 30.21 34.76
N LEU A 471 23.49 30.43 33.45
CA LEU A 471 24.10 31.62 32.85
C LEU A 471 23.39 32.90 33.31
N ALA A 472 22.06 32.94 33.25
CA ALA A 472 21.28 34.09 33.71
C ALA A 472 21.55 34.43 35.18
N LYS A 473 21.64 33.41 36.06
CA LYS A 473 21.99 33.61 37.47
C LYS A 473 23.40 34.17 37.66
N LEU A 474 24.38 33.66 36.91
CA LEU A 474 25.76 34.16 36.97
C LEU A 474 25.85 35.62 36.50
N MET A 475 25.15 35.95 35.41
CA MET A 475 25.07 37.33 34.91
C MET A 475 24.36 38.25 35.91
N TYR A 476 23.31 37.76 36.59
CA TYR A 476 22.62 38.52 37.63
C TYR A 476 23.56 38.81 38.80
N ALA A 477 24.24 37.78 39.31
CA ALA A 477 25.19 37.90 40.41
C ALA A 477 26.32 38.88 40.07
N HIS A 478 26.90 38.78 38.88
CA HIS A 478 27.93 39.71 38.40
C HIS A 478 27.38 41.14 38.27
N THR A 479 26.15 41.33 37.78
CA THR A 479 25.54 42.66 37.68
C THR A 479 25.29 43.29 39.05
N VAL A 480 24.97 42.48 40.07
CA VAL A 480 24.80 42.95 41.45
C VAL A 480 26.14 43.33 42.08
N SER A 481 27.11 42.40 42.09
CA SER A 481 28.36 42.54 42.82
C SER A 481 29.44 43.36 42.11
N GLY A 482 29.43 43.41 40.78
CA GLY A 482 30.51 44.00 39.98
C GLY A 482 31.81 43.18 39.99
N ASP A 483 31.76 41.93 40.46
CA ASP A 483 32.94 41.07 40.61
C ASP A 483 33.25 40.33 39.29
N ASP A 484 34.39 40.69 38.70
CA ASP A 484 34.88 40.18 37.41
C ASP A 484 35.38 38.73 37.46
N SER A 485 35.59 38.14 38.65
CA SER A 485 36.02 36.74 38.81
C SER A 485 35.04 35.73 38.17
N ARG A 486 33.78 36.13 37.95
CA ARG A 486 32.73 35.31 37.32
C ARG A 486 32.75 35.37 35.79
N LEU A 487 33.46 36.32 35.17
CA LEU A 487 33.49 36.49 33.71
C LEU A 487 33.99 35.25 32.95
N PRO A 488 35.02 34.51 33.40
CA PRO A 488 35.46 33.29 32.72
C PRO A 488 34.36 32.21 32.68
N GLU A 489 33.66 32.00 33.79
CA GLU A 489 32.57 31.02 33.87
C GLU A 489 31.34 31.47 33.05
N ILE A 490 31.01 32.77 33.05
CA ILE A 490 29.96 33.33 32.19
C ILE A 490 30.27 33.06 30.71
N ARG A 491 31.51 33.33 30.25
CA ARG A 491 31.93 33.06 28.87
C ARG A 491 31.85 31.57 28.54
N LYS A 492 32.35 30.70 29.42
CA LYS A 492 32.28 29.24 29.26
C LYS A 492 30.84 28.76 29.09
N ARG A 493 29.93 29.22 29.94
CA ARG A 493 28.50 28.85 29.90
C ARG A 493 27.79 29.40 28.66
N ALA A 494 28.11 30.62 28.25
CA ALA A 494 27.59 31.21 27.01
C ALA A 494 28.03 30.38 25.78
N THR A 495 29.29 29.97 25.71
CA THR A 495 29.80 29.09 24.64
C THR A 495 29.10 27.73 24.65
N ALA A 496 28.93 27.12 25.82
CA ALA A 496 28.23 25.83 25.94
C ALA A 496 26.76 25.91 25.50
N LEU A 497 26.06 26.99 25.88
CA LEU A 497 24.69 27.25 25.44
C LEU A 497 24.61 27.39 23.91
N ASN A 498 25.52 28.15 23.30
CA ASN A 498 25.59 28.31 21.85
C ASN A 498 25.90 27.00 21.13
N SER A 499 26.77 26.15 21.69
CA SER A 499 27.05 24.81 21.16
C SER A 499 25.79 23.95 21.10
N LEU A 500 25.04 23.87 22.19
CA LEU A 500 23.79 23.09 22.26
C LEU A 500 22.74 23.56 21.25
N VAL A 501 22.59 24.88 21.08
CA VAL A 501 21.68 25.45 20.07
C VAL A 501 22.14 25.10 18.65
N THR A 502 23.46 25.15 18.41
CA THR A 502 24.04 24.81 17.10
C THR A 502 23.89 23.32 16.78
N GLU A 503 24.18 22.45 17.74
CA GLU A 503 24.00 21.00 17.62
C GLU A 503 22.54 20.63 17.34
N LEU A 504 21.59 21.25 18.05
CA LEU A 504 20.17 21.06 17.78
C LEU A 504 19.82 21.44 16.34
N HIS A 505 20.31 22.58 15.84
CA HIS A 505 20.08 22.98 14.45
C HIS A 505 20.65 21.98 13.43
N VAL A 506 21.86 21.46 13.67
CA VAL A 506 22.48 20.43 12.83
C VAL A 506 21.66 19.15 12.85
N LYS A 507 21.28 18.66 14.04
CA LYS A 507 20.45 17.45 14.19
C LYS A 507 19.08 17.59 13.55
N MET A 508 18.47 18.78 13.63
CA MET A 508 17.21 19.07 12.94
C MET A 508 17.35 19.10 11.41
N ALA A 509 18.54 19.41 10.89
CA ALA A 509 18.83 19.39 9.46
C ALA A 509 19.12 17.96 8.96
N GLU A 510 19.81 17.14 9.75
CA GLU A 510 20.09 15.72 9.49
C GLU A 510 18.84 14.83 9.55
N ALA A 511 17.85 15.20 10.38
CA ALA A 511 16.60 14.45 10.55
C ALA A 511 15.55 14.68 9.45
N LYS A 512 15.93 15.32 8.33
CA LYS A 512 15.11 15.49 7.12
C LYS A 512 15.26 14.29 6.19
#